data_AF-A0A7Y3HMI8-F1
#
_entry.id   AF-A0A7Y3HMI8-F1
#
_cell.length_a   1.000
_cell.length_b   1.000
_cell.length_c   1.000
_cell.angle_alpha   90.00
_cell.angle_beta   90.00
_cell.angle_gamma   90.00
#
_symmetry.space_group_name_H-M   'P 1'
#
loop_
_entity.id
_entity.type
_entity.pdbx_description
1 polymer ?
#
loop_
_entity_poly.entity_id
_entity_poly.type
_entity_poly.pdbx_seq_one_letter_code
_entity_poly.pdbx_strand_id
1 'polypeptide(L)' 'MTQIEFNYLVSSEYEPLRLFALKLTRKMDDANDLVQDTMLKAFRNREKFAAGTNIKGWLHT' A
#
# COMPACT_ATOMS: atom_id res chain seq x y z
N MET A 1 1.95 -16.24 -7.26
CA MET A 1 1.68 -15.72 -5.90
C MET A 1 0.21 -15.91 -5.59
N THR A 2 -0.09 -16.48 -4.43
CA THR A 2 -1.45 -16.72 -3.93
C THR A 2 -2.10 -15.42 -3.46
N GLN A 3 -3.40 -15.45 -3.14
CA GLN A 3 -4.08 -14.28 -2.54
C GLN A 3 -3.48 -13.94 -1.17
N ILE A 4 -3.17 -14.98 -0.38
CA ILE A 4 -2.66 -14.84 0.99
C ILE A 4 -1.29 -14.18 0.98
N GLU A 5 -0.38 -14.64 0.12
CA GLU A 5 0.95 -14.05 -0.05
C GLU A 5 0.87 -12.57 -0.46
N PHE A 6 0.00 -12.23 -1.40
CA PHE A 6 -0.22 -10.85 -1.82
C PHE A 6 -0.74 -9.97 -0.67
N ASN A 7 -1.74 -10.47 0.05
CA ASN A 7 -2.33 -9.74 1.16
C ASN A 7 -1.30 -9.47 2.25
N TYR A 8 -0.43 -10.44 2.54
CA TYR A 8 0.66 -10.28 3.49
C TYR A 8 1.65 -9.19 3.03
N LEU A 9 2.08 -9.23 1.77
CA LEU A 9 2.99 -8.23 1.20
C LEU A 9 2.41 -6.82 1.29
N VAL A 10 1.16 -6.62 0.86
CA VAL A 10 0.49 -5.31 0.92
C VAL A 10 0.34 -4.86 2.38
N SER A 11 -0.13 -5.74 3.28
CA SER A 11 -0.33 -5.41 4.71
C SER A 11 0.98 -5.03 5.42
N SER A 12 2.11 -5.64 5.04
CA SER A 12 3.41 -5.30 5.61
C SER A 12 3.90 -3.89 5.28
N GLU A 13 3.32 -3.23 4.28
CA GLU A 13 3.70 -1.88 3.85
C GLU A 13 2.84 -0.77 4.51
N TYR A 14 1.91 -1.13 5.38
CA TYR A 14 1.03 -0.16 6.06
C TYR A 14 1.82 0.93 6.82
N GLU A 15 2.75 0.53 7.69
CA GLU A 15 3.50 1.49 8.51
C GLU A 15 4.45 2.38 7.67
N PRO A 16 5.24 1.84 6.71
CA PRO A 16 5.99 2.65 5.77
C PRO A 16 5.13 3.67 5.00
N LEU A 17 3.98 3.23 4.47
CA LEU A 17 3.05 4.11 3.77
C LEU A 17 2.50 5.19 4.70
N ARG A 18 2.18 4.86 5.94
CA ARG A 18 1.63 5.81 6.92
C ARG A 18 2.64 6.89 7.28
N LEU A 19 3.89 6.52 7.48
CA LEU A 19 4.97 7.48 7.71
C LEU A 19 5.23 8.37 6.50
N PHE A 20 5.14 7.82 5.29
CA PHE A 20 5.25 8.61 4.06
C PHE A 20 4.05 9.56 3.88
N ALA A 21 2.84 9.07 4.04
CA ALA A 21 1.61 9.84 3.98
C ALA A 21 1.61 10.99 5.01
N LEU A 22 2.07 10.73 6.23
CA LEU A 22 2.18 11.77 7.27
C LEU A 22 3.14 12.90 6.87
N LYS A 23 4.24 12.59 6.17
CA LYS A 23 5.15 13.61 5.62
C LYS A 23 4.47 14.47 4.54
N LEU A 24 3.56 13.89 3.77
CA LEU A 24 2.81 14.59 2.72
C LEU A 24 1.68 15.46 3.28
N THR A 25 0.86 14.91 4.18
CA THR A 25 -0.37 15.56 4.66
C THR A 25 -0.15 16.44 5.87
N ARG A 26 0.89 16.17 6.68
CA ARG A 26 1.18 16.81 7.96
C ARG A 26 0.03 16.70 8.98
N LYS A 27 -0.90 15.77 8.76
CA LYS A 27 -2.08 15.50 9.59
C LYS A 27 -2.28 14.00 9.68
N MET A 28 -2.50 13.51 10.90
CA MET A 28 -2.61 12.07 11.15
C MET A 28 -3.83 11.46 10.47
N ASP A 29 -4.99 12.12 10.57
CA ASP A 29 -6.24 11.61 9.99
C ASP A 29 -6.14 11.53 8.47
N ASP A 30 -5.74 12.61 7.81
CA ASP A 30 -5.50 12.65 6.36
C ASP A 30 -4.46 11.60 5.91
N ALA A 31 -3.43 11.32 6.73
CA ALA A 31 -2.44 10.29 6.42
C ALA A 31 -3.04 8.88 6.48
N ASN A 32 -3.86 8.61 7.49
CA ASN A 32 -4.54 7.33 7.65
C ASN A 32 -5.53 7.07 6.50
N ASP A 33 -6.28 8.10 6.10
CA ASP A 33 -7.21 8.02 4.97
C ASP A 33 -6.46 7.73 3.65
N LEU A 34 -5.36 8.44 3.41
CA LEU A 34 -4.53 8.23 2.22
C LEU A 34 -3.97 6.80 2.15
N VAL A 35 -3.51 6.25 3.29
CA VAL A 35 -3.02 4.88 3.35
C VAL A 35 -4.15 3.88 3.12
N GLN A 36 -5.32 4.07 3.72
CA GLN A 36 -6.46 3.20 3.49
C GLN A 36 -6.86 3.15 2.02
N ASP A 37 -6.96 4.31 1.37
CA ASP A 37 -7.27 4.39 -0.06
C ASP A 37 -6.20 3.70 -0.93
N THR A 38 -4.93 3.86 -0.58
CA THR A 38 -3.81 3.22 -1.28
C THR A 38 -3.90 1.69 -1.16
N MET A 39 -4.16 1.18 0.04
CA MET A 39 -4.31 -0.25 0.31
C MET A 39 -5.53 -0.83 -0.41
N LEU A 40 -6.66 -0.12 -0.40
CA LEU A 40 -7.88 -0.52 -1.11
C LEU A 40 -7.64 -0.59 -2.62
N LYS A 41 -6.93 0.39 -3.20
CA LYS A 41 -6.52 0.38 -4.61
C LYS A 41 -5.60 -0.79 -4.91
N ALA A 42 -4.63 -1.08 -4.03
CA ALA A 42 -3.74 -2.22 -4.18
C ALA A 42 -4.52 -3.54 -4.25
N PHE A 43 -5.46 -3.76 -3.33
CA PHE A 43 -6.29 -4.96 -3.32
C PHE A 43 -7.20 -5.08 -4.55
N ARG A 44 -7.79 -3.96 -5.00
CA ARG A 44 -8.63 -3.91 -6.21
C ARG A 44 -7.86 -4.15 -7.52
N ASN A 45 -6.56 -3.86 -7.53
CA ASN A 45 -5.70 -4.00 -8.71
C ASN A 45 -4.72 -5.18 -8.57
N ARG A 46 -5.02 -6.16 -7.72
CA ARG A 46 -4.15 -7.32 -7.46
C ARG A 46 -3.73 -8.01 -8.75
N GLU A 47 -4.66 -8.16 -9.70
CA GLU A 47 -4.43 -8.79 -10.99
C GLU A 47 -3.39 -8.08 -11.86
N LYS A 48 -3.10 -6.80 -11.57
CA LYS A 48 -2.05 -6.02 -12.24
C LYS A 48 -0.67 -6.20 -11.60
N PHE A 49 -0.61 -6.80 -10.41
CA PHE A 49 0.65 -7.05 -9.74
C PHE A 49 1.31 -8.33 -10.28
N ALA A 50 2.48 -8.18 -10.91
CA ALA A 50 3.29 -9.32 -11.32
C ALA A 50 4.20 -9.79 -10.19
N ALA A 51 4.25 -11.10 -9.92
CA ALA A 51 5.16 -11.66 -8.93
C ALA A 51 6.63 -11.30 -9.26
N GLY A 52 7.40 -10.90 -8.26
CA GLY A 52 8.75 -10.36 -8.44
C GLY A 52 8.81 -8.83 -8.61
N THR A 53 7.67 -8.16 -8.80
CA THR A 53 7.60 -6.69 -8.75
C THR A 53 7.95 -6.19 -7.35
N ASN A 54 8.70 -5.09 -7.27
CA ASN A 54 8.96 -4.42 -6.00
C ASN A 54 7.66 -3.81 -5.43
N ILE A 55 7.12 -4.43 -4.38
CA ILE A 55 5.86 -4.01 -3.76
C ILE A 55 5.90 -2.56 -3.27
N LYS A 56 7.04 -2.10 -2.73
CA LYS A 56 7.20 -0.71 -2.27
C LYS A 56 7.08 0.27 -3.42
N GLY A 57 7.79 0.03 -4.52
CA GLY A 57 7.70 0.90 -5.70
C GLY A 57 6.30 0.93 -6.28
N TRP A 58 5.65 -0.24 -6.34
CA TRP A 58 4.31 -0.37 -6.90
C TRP A 58 3.23 0.35 -6.09
N LEU A 59 3.30 0.32 -4.75
CA LEU A 59 2.34 1.02 -3.87
C LEU A 59 2.52 2.55 -3.84
N HIS A 60 3.67 3.05 -4.29
CA HIS A 60 3.98 4.48 -4.33
C HIS A 60 3.72 5.12 -5.72
N THR A 61 3.17 4.37 -6.67
CA THR A 61 2.81 4.84 -8.03
C THR A 61 1.32 5.14 -8.12
#